data_AF-A0A377ZRR6-F1
#
_entry.id   AF-A0A377ZRR6-F1
#
_cell.length_a   1.000
_cell.length_b   1.000
_cell.length_c   1.000
_cell.angle_alpha   90.00
_cell.angle_beta   90.00
_cell.angle_gamma   90.00
#
_symmetry.space_group_name_H-M   'P 1'
#
loop_
_entity.id
_entity.type
_entity.pdbx_description
1 polymer ?
#
loop_
_entity_poly.entity_id
_entity_poly.type
_entity_poly.pdbx_seq_one_letter_code
_entity_poly.pdbx_strand_id
1 'polypeptide(L)'
;MASFSNEFEFDPLRGPVKDFSQTLLDEHDVVVKKVSAQLSREGCFDLLTLEDVENKTGATLLLDANYYVDGRTHEKRLRLQGKCQLAEMPAAG
;
A
#
# COMPACT_ATOMS: atom_id res chain seq x y z
N MET A 1 -3.21 -16.47 0.92
CA MET A 1 -2.83 -15.76 -0.32
C MET A 1 -2.80 -14.29 0.05
N ALA A 2 -1.61 -13.69 0.19
CA ALA A 2 -1.49 -12.28 0.58
C ALA A 2 -2.03 -11.40 -0.56
N SER A 3 -2.92 -10.47 -0.23
CA SER A 3 -3.47 -9.49 -1.16
C SER A 3 -3.29 -8.11 -0.53
N PHE A 4 -2.94 -7.12 -1.32
CA PHE A 4 -2.75 -5.75 -0.82
C PHE A 4 -3.99 -5.24 -0.09
N SER A 5 -5.18 -5.56 -0.59
CA SER A 5 -6.44 -5.21 0.08
C SER A 5 -6.53 -5.72 1.53
N ASN A 6 -5.96 -6.91 1.81
CA ASN A 6 -5.96 -7.46 3.16
C ASN A 6 -4.83 -6.87 4.01
N GLU A 7 -3.63 -6.72 3.45
CA GLU A 7 -2.45 -6.25 4.22
C GLU A 7 -2.51 -4.76 4.55
N PHE A 8 -3.18 -3.98 3.71
CA PHE A 8 -3.29 -2.52 3.84
C PHE A 8 -4.72 -2.07 4.10
N GLU A 9 -5.62 -2.99 4.44
CA GLU A 9 -7.01 -2.73 4.85
C GLU A 9 -7.79 -1.81 3.90
N PHE A 10 -7.71 -2.07 2.59
CA PHE A 10 -8.45 -1.30 1.59
C PHE A 10 -9.26 -2.19 0.64
N ASP A 11 -10.31 -1.63 0.04
CA ASP A 11 -11.21 -2.41 -0.82
C ASP A 11 -10.55 -2.91 -2.12
N PRO A 12 -10.93 -4.10 -2.64
CA PRO A 12 -10.37 -4.62 -3.88
C PRO A 12 -10.65 -3.71 -5.07
N LEU A 13 -9.58 -3.37 -5.80
CA LEU A 13 -9.63 -2.53 -6.99
C LEU A 13 -10.29 -3.27 -8.17
N ARG A 14 -11.10 -2.55 -8.96
CA ARG A 14 -11.77 -3.09 -10.14
C ARG A 14 -11.45 -2.25 -11.38
N GLY A 15 -11.04 -2.91 -12.46
CA GLY A 15 -10.71 -2.26 -13.74
C GLY A 15 -9.30 -1.65 -13.80
N PRO A 16 -8.95 -0.96 -14.90
CA PRO A 16 -7.65 -0.32 -15.08
C PRO A 16 -7.56 0.97 -14.27
N VAL A 17 -7.22 0.83 -12.98
CA VAL A 17 -7.03 1.95 -12.05
C VAL A 17 -5.64 2.56 -12.27
N LYS A 18 -5.55 3.89 -12.33
CA LYS A 18 -4.29 4.63 -12.42
C LYS A 18 -3.91 5.27 -11.09
N ASP A 19 -4.91 5.77 -10.38
CA ASP A 19 -4.77 6.39 -9.08
C ASP A 19 -5.94 5.92 -8.20
N PHE A 20 -5.64 5.66 -6.94
CA PHE A 20 -6.59 5.21 -5.92
C PHE A 20 -6.40 6.01 -4.63
N SER A 21 -7.50 6.37 -3.99
CA SER A 21 -7.48 6.86 -2.61
C SER A 21 -8.71 6.37 -1.86
N GLN A 22 -8.51 5.89 -0.64
CA GLN A 22 -9.57 5.55 0.29
C GLN A 22 -9.32 6.25 1.63
N THR A 23 -10.40 6.68 2.27
CA THR A 23 -10.36 7.35 3.57
C THR A 23 -11.41 6.69 4.45
N LEU A 24 -10.97 6.24 5.62
CA LEU A 24 -11.83 5.69 6.65
C LEU A 24 -12.18 6.80 7.64
N LEU A 25 -13.47 6.94 7.91
CA LEU A 25 -14.01 7.84 8.92
C LEU A 25 -14.51 7.01 10.12
N ASP A 26 -14.41 7.57 11.32
CA ASP A 26 -15.06 7.03 12.51
C ASP A 26 -16.55 7.44 12.60
N GLU A 27 -17.20 7.12 13.72
CA GLU A 27 -18.60 7.49 13.98
C GLU A 27 -18.85 9.00 14.11
N HIS A 28 -17.79 9.81 14.24
CA HIS A 28 -17.85 11.27 14.38
C HIS A 28 -17.42 12.00 13.10
N ASP A 29 -17.36 11.30 11.95
CA ASP A 29 -16.87 11.81 10.67
C ASP A 29 -15.40 12.28 10.70
N VAL A 30 -14.59 11.77 11.63
CA VAL A 30 -13.16 12.08 11.74
C VAL A 30 -12.34 11.06 10.96
N VAL A 31 -11.36 11.54 10.19
CA VAL A 31 -10.43 10.68 9.44
C VAL A 31 -9.54 9.89 10.39
N VAL A 32 -9.63 8.57 10.35
CA VAL A 32 -8.81 7.66 11.16
C VAL A 32 -7.74 6.95 10.34
N LYS A 33 -8.02 6.60 9.09
CA LYS A 33 -7.04 5.99 8.18
C LYS A 33 -7.17 6.54 6.77
N LYS A 34 -6.06 6.63 6.06
CA LYS A 34 -6.01 7.03 4.66
C LYS A 34 -5.04 6.15 3.90
N VAL A 35 -5.48 5.66 2.75
CA VAL A 35 -4.67 4.90 1.81
C VAL A 35 -4.70 5.63 0.48
N SER A 36 -3.55 5.84 -0.14
CA SER A 36 -3.46 6.36 -1.51
C SER A 36 -2.40 5.64 -2.31
N ALA A 37 -2.69 5.34 -3.56
CA ALA A 37 -1.76 4.61 -4.41
C ALA A 37 -1.81 5.08 -5.86
N GLN A 38 -0.65 5.05 -6.52
CA GLN A 38 -0.52 5.24 -7.96
C GLN A 38 -0.15 3.90 -8.58
N LEU A 39 -0.76 3.57 -9.72
CA LEU A 39 -0.59 2.28 -10.36
C LEU A 39 0.04 2.40 -11.75
N SER A 40 0.98 1.50 -12.02
CA SER A 40 1.58 1.31 -13.33
C SER A 40 0.58 0.75 -14.34
N ARG A 41 0.93 0.76 -15.62
CA ARG A 41 0.10 0.14 -16.68
C ARG A 41 -0.06 -1.37 -16.49
N GLU A 42 0.89 -2.03 -15.83
CA GLU A 42 0.81 -3.45 -15.49
C GLU A 42 -0.04 -3.73 -14.24
N GLY A 43 -0.53 -2.70 -13.55
CA GLY A 43 -1.34 -2.81 -12.33
C GLY A 43 -0.53 -2.96 -11.05
N CYS A 44 0.77 -2.65 -11.09
CA CYS A 44 1.64 -2.57 -9.93
C CYS A 44 1.42 -1.25 -9.21
N PHE A 45 1.55 -1.18 -7.89
CA PHE A 45 1.62 0.12 -7.24
C PHE A 45 3.00 0.71 -7.52
N ASP A 46 3.10 1.88 -8.13
CA ASP A 46 4.37 2.61 -8.24
C ASP A 46 4.68 3.34 -6.92
N LEU A 47 3.62 3.82 -6.28
CA LEU A 47 3.61 4.49 -4.99
C LEU A 47 2.41 4.00 -4.19
N LEU A 48 2.61 3.61 -2.94
CA LEU A 48 1.55 3.30 -1.98
C LEU A 48 1.84 4.03 -0.68
N THR A 49 0.89 4.83 -0.21
CA THR A 49 0.97 5.56 1.05
C THR A 49 -0.16 5.12 1.96
N LEU A 50 0.19 4.78 3.19
CA LEU A 50 -0.71 4.47 4.29
C LEU A 50 -0.46 5.51 5.38
N GLU A 51 -1.54 6.10 5.88
CA GLU A 51 -1.54 6.99 7.03
C GLU A 51 -2.59 6.50 8.02
N ASP A 52 -2.15 6.14 9.22
CA ASP A 52 -3.00 5.78 10.34
C ASP A 52 -2.93 6.93 11.35
N VAL A 53 -3.97 7.78 11.31
CA VAL A 53 -4.06 9.00 12.12
C VAL A 53 -4.26 8.65 13.59
N GLU A 54 -4.99 7.57 13.87
CA GLU A 54 -5.27 7.11 15.23
C GLU A 54 -3.99 6.66 15.95
N ASN A 55 -3.17 5.87 15.28
CA ASN A 55 -1.92 5.34 15.85
C ASN A 55 -0.71 6.25 15.60
N LYS A 56 -0.88 7.35 14.83
CA LYS A 56 0.21 8.24 14.38
C LYS A 56 1.32 7.49 13.66
N THR A 57 0.96 6.45 12.93
CA THR A 57 1.87 5.66 12.12
C THR A 57 1.57 5.88 10.65
N GLY A 58 2.53 5.53 9.80
CA GLY A 58 2.35 5.63 8.37
C GLY A 58 3.51 5.00 7.65
N ALA A 59 3.27 4.64 6.40
CA ALA A 59 4.27 4.06 5.53
C ALA A 59 4.11 4.65 4.13
N THR A 60 5.24 4.91 3.50
CA THR A 60 5.29 5.21 2.07
C THR A 60 6.14 4.14 1.43
N LEU A 61 5.57 3.46 0.44
CA LEU A 61 6.20 2.37 -0.28
C LEU A 61 6.35 2.78 -1.73
N LEU A 62 7.58 2.67 -2.24
CA LEU A 62 7.94 2.94 -3.63
C LEU A 62 8.32 1.63 -4.30
N LEU A 63 7.85 1.44 -5.53
CA LEU A 63 8.29 0.31 -6.33
C LEU A 63 9.71 0.54 -6.83
N ASP A 64 10.61 -0.36 -6.44
CA ASP A 64 11.98 -0.44 -6.95
C ASP A 64 12.24 -1.86 -7.48
N ALA A 65 12.17 -1.98 -8.81
CA ALA A 65 12.24 -3.24 -9.54
C ALA A 65 11.24 -4.30 -9.04
N ASN A 66 11.68 -5.22 -8.17
CA ASN A 66 10.87 -6.30 -7.61
C ASN A 66 10.64 -6.15 -6.10
N TYR A 67 10.90 -4.97 -5.53
CA TYR A 67 10.72 -4.69 -4.12
C TYR A 67 9.89 -3.44 -3.93
N TYR A 68 9.08 -3.41 -2.88
CA TYR A 68 8.67 -2.14 -2.30
C TYR A 68 9.70 -1.72 -1.26
N VAL A 69 10.21 -0.51 -1.42
CA VAL A 69 11.12 0.12 -0.48
C VAL A 69 10.42 1.23 0.27
N ASP A 70 10.86 1.48 1.49
CA ASP A 70 10.44 2.63 2.28
C ASP A 70 10.80 3.93 1.55
N GLY A 71 9.83 4.82 1.33
CA GLY A 71 10.04 6.07 0.61
C GLY A 71 10.96 7.07 1.32
N ARG A 72 11.24 6.88 2.62
CA ARG A 72 12.14 7.74 3.39
C ARG A 72 13.51 7.11 3.58
N THR A 73 13.56 5.82 3.94
CA THR A 73 14.82 5.15 4.26
C THR A 73 15.41 4.34 3.10
N HIS A 74 14.63 4.10 2.03
CA HIS A 74 14.96 3.20 0.93
C HIS A 74 15.22 1.75 1.37
N GLU A 75 14.82 1.38 2.59
CA GLU A 75 14.94 0.02 3.08
C GLU A 75 13.90 -0.88 2.40
N LYS A 76 14.31 -2.10 2.02
CA LYS A 76 13.42 -3.07 1.39
C LYS A 76 12.39 -3.56 2.40
N ARG A 77 11.11 -3.27 2.12
CA ARG A 77 9.98 -3.61 2.98
C ARG A 77 9.20 -4.80 2.48
N LEU A 78 9.02 -4.97 1.17
CA LEU A 78 8.21 -6.07 0.63
C LEU A 78 8.85 -6.61 -0.63
N ARG A 79 8.76 -7.91 -0.86
CA ARG A 79 9.20 -8.54 -2.09
C ARG A 79 8.01 -8.88 -2.97
N LEU A 80 8.16 -8.61 -4.26
CA LEU A 80 7.18 -8.95 -5.27
C LEU A 80 7.59 -10.19 -6.06
N GLN A 81 6.56 -10.92 -6.47
CA GLN A 81 6.65 -11.99 -7.46
C GLN A 81 5.77 -11.59 -8.65
N GLY A 82 6.07 -12.16 -9.83
CA GLY A 82 5.60 -11.69 -11.14
C GLY A 82 4.18 -11.10 -11.19
N LYS A 83 4.01 -10.06 -12.03
CA LYS A 83 2.79 -9.22 -12.11
C LYS A 83 2.46 -8.50 -10.78
N CYS A 84 3.49 -8.15 -10.00
CA CYS A 84 3.36 -7.32 -8.80
C CYS A 84 2.48 -7.92 -7.71
N GLN A 85 2.47 -9.24 -7.62
CA GLN A 85 1.86 -9.96 -6.52
C GLN A 85 2.78 -9.93 -5.30
N LEU A 86 2.20 -9.75 -4.11
CA LEU A 86 2.94 -9.86 -2.86
C LEU A 86 3.48 -11.28 -2.73
N ALA A 87 4.81 -11.41 -2.70
CA ALA A 87 5.47 -12.69 -2.50
C ALA A 87 5.63 -12.96 -1.01
N GLU A 88 6.32 -12.03 -0.33
CA GLU A 88 6.73 -12.17 1.06
C GLU A 88 6.84 -10.78 1.69
N MET A 89 6.38 -10.68 2.93
CA MET A 89 6.74 -9.59 3.82
C MET A 89 7.87 -10.12 4.71
N PRO A 90 9.01 -9.41 4.86
CA PRO A 90 9.96 -9.74 5.91
C PRO A 90 9.18 -9.69 7.22
N ALA A 91 9.20 -10.80 7.96
CA ALA A 91 8.56 -10.89 9.26
C ALA A 91 9.00 -9.67 10.08
N ALA A 92 8.04 -8.95 10.66
CA ALA A 92 8.33 -7.88 11.61
C ALA A 92 9.20 -8.48 12.71
N GLY A 93 10.49 -8.16 12.66
CA GLY A 93 11.51 -8.56 13.63
C GLY A 93 11.93 -7.36 14.43
#